data_AF-A0A520AGM3-F1
#
_entry.id   AF-A0A520AGM3-F1
#
_cell.length_a   1.000
_cell.length_b   1.000
_cell.length_c   1.000
_cell.angle_alpha   90.00
_cell.angle_beta   90.00
_cell.angle_gamma   90.00
#
_symmetry.space_group_name_H-M   'P 1'
#
loop_
_entity.id
_entity.type
_entity.pdbx_description
1 polymer ?
#
loop_
_entity_poly.entity_id
_entity_poly.type
_entity_poly.pdbx_seq_one_letter_code
_entity_poly.pdbx_strand_id
1 'polypeptide(L)' 'MEVLILRPENKAQLSALKAMAKALKISFETKNDVYAAEFVDKIEKSKQEVKEGKTTRVKKEDLQKFLGL' A
#
# COMPACT_ATOMS: atom_id res chain seq x y z
N MET A 1 -3.47 -21.28 15.86
CA MET A 1 -4.37 -20.11 15.82
C MET A 1 -3.94 -19.27 14.64
N GLU A 2 -4.88 -18.79 13.82
CA GLU A 2 -4.57 -17.96 12.65
C GLU A 2 -5.15 -16.55 12.82
N VAL A 3 -4.62 -15.59 12.05
CA VAL A 3 -5.12 -14.22 12.01
C VAL A 3 -5.97 -14.04 10.77
N LEU A 4 -7.24 -13.66 10.96
CA LEU A 4 -8.14 -13.29 9.87
C LEU A 4 -8.01 -11.79 9.58
N ILE A 5 -7.66 -11.44 8.34
CA ILE A 5 -7.54 -10.04 7.88
C ILE A 5 -8.71 -9.71 6.94
N LEU A 6 -9.50 -8.71 7.30
CA LEU A 6 -10.65 -8.25 6.51
C LEU A 6 -10.31 -6.94 5.81
N ARG A 7 -10.60 -6.83 4.50
CA ARG A 7 -10.34 -5.64 3.67
C ARG A 7 -11.66 -4.99 3.23
N PRO A 8 -12.28 -4.11 4.04
CA PRO A 8 -13.51 -3.43 3.64
C PRO A 8 -13.26 -2.46 2.49
N GLU A 9 -14.13 -2.45 1.49
CA GLU A 9 -14.05 -1.61 0.29
C GLU A 9 -14.66 -0.23 0.49
N ASN A 10 -15.50 -0.06 1.52
CA ASN A 10 -16.18 1.21 1.81
C ASN A 10 -16.43 1.42 3.32
N LYS A 11 -16.81 2.66 3.66
CA LYS A 11 -17.05 3.08 5.06
C LYS A 11 -18.17 2.28 5.74
N ALA A 12 -19.20 1.87 5.00
CA ALA A 12 -20.32 1.10 5.55
C ALA A 12 -19.85 -0.31 5.98
N GLN A 13 -19.10 -1.00 5.12
CA GLN A 13 -18.50 -2.29 5.44
C GLN A 13 -17.55 -2.19 6.65
N LEU A 14 -16.67 -1.16 6.69
CA LEU A 14 -15.77 -0.96 7.83
C LEU A 14 -16.55 -0.77 9.15
N SER A 15 -17.64 -0.01 9.13
CA SER A 15 -18.48 0.21 10.31
C SER A 15 -19.14 -1.09 10.80
N ALA A 16 -19.68 -1.87 9.88
CA ALA A 16 -20.29 -3.16 10.19
C ALA A 16 -19.28 -4.14 10.83
N LEU A 17 -18.08 -4.26 10.25
CA LEU A 17 -17.03 -5.14 10.79
C LEU A 17 -16.59 -4.73 12.20
N LYS A 18 -16.45 -3.41 12.46
CA LYS A 18 -16.12 -2.91 13.80
C LYS A 18 -17.22 -3.21 14.82
N ALA A 19 -18.49 -3.11 14.42
CA ALA A 19 -19.62 -3.44 15.29
C ALA A 19 -19.64 -4.94 15.63
N MET A 20 -19.44 -5.81 14.64
CA MET A 20 -19.35 -7.26 14.83
C MET A 20 -18.20 -7.64 15.77
N ALA A 21 -17.00 -7.11 15.54
CA ALA A 21 -15.84 -7.38 16.39
C ALA A 21 -16.10 -6.97 17.85
N LYS A 22 -16.70 -5.78 18.07
CA LYS A 22 -17.10 -5.32 19.42
C LYS A 22 -18.13 -6.25 20.07
N ALA A 23 -19.16 -6.64 19.34
CA ALA A 23 -20.21 -7.52 19.86
C ALA A 23 -19.65 -8.89 20.29
N LEU A 24 -18.67 -9.39 19.55
CA LEU A 24 -17.97 -10.65 19.83
C LEU A 24 -16.81 -10.50 20.83
N LYS A 25 -16.56 -9.29 21.34
CA LYS A 25 -15.41 -8.96 22.23
C LYS A 25 -14.06 -9.35 21.63
N ILE A 26 -13.94 -9.28 20.30
CA ILE A 26 -12.70 -9.52 19.57
C ILE A 26 -11.90 -8.21 19.50
N SER A 27 -10.63 -8.26 19.88
CA SER A 27 -9.71 -7.14 19.70
C SER A 27 -9.38 -6.95 18.22
N PHE A 28 -9.37 -5.70 17.75
CA PHE A 28 -9.04 -5.37 16.37
C PHE A 28 -8.18 -4.11 16.30
N GLU A 29 -7.34 -4.05 15.27
CA GLU A 29 -6.54 -2.88 14.93
C GLU A 29 -7.06 -2.27 13.64
N THR A 30 -7.14 -0.93 13.58
CA THR A 30 -7.36 -0.24 12.31
C THR A 30 -6.02 0.29 11.83
N LYS A 31 -5.46 -0.33 10.81
CA LYS A 31 -4.32 0.22 10.08
C LYS A 31 -4.87 1.01 8.90
N ASN A 32 -4.60 2.31 8.90
CA ASN A 32 -4.76 3.08 7.68
C ASN A 32 -3.58 2.68 6.79
N ASP A 33 -3.74 1.61 6.01
CA ASP A 33 -2.81 1.20 4.93
C ASP A 33 -2.84 2.19 3.76
N VAL A 34 -2.99 3.48 4.07
CA VAL A 34 -2.78 4.56 3.13
C VAL A 34 -1.28 4.76 3.12
N TYR A 35 -0.63 4.46 2.00
CA TYR A 35 0.73 4.91 1.78
C TYR A 35 0.82 6.39 2.15
N ALA A 36 1.88 6.80 2.83
CA ALA A 36 2.09 8.22 3.14
C ALA A 36 1.88 9.06 1.88
N ALA A 37 1.22 10.21 1.98
CA ALA A 37 0.88 11.05 0.83
C ALA A 37 2.11 11.30 -0.06
N GLU A 38 3.27 11.57 0.56
CA GLU A 38 4.55 11.75 -0.14
C GLU A 38 4.99 10.53 -0.97
N PHE A 39 4.67 9.31 -0.53
CA PHE A 39 4.94 8.09 -1.30
C PHE A 39 4.00 8.00 -2.51
N VAL A 40 2.71 8.31 -2.33
CA VAL A 40 1.73 8.33 -3.42
C VAL A 40 2.15 9.37 -4.47
N ASP A 41 2.49 10.59 -4.03
CA ASP A 41 2.95 11.68 -4.90
C ASP A 41 4.20 11.29 -5.69
N LYS A 42 5.16 10.61 -5.06
CA LYS A 42 6.34 10.07 -5.75
C LYS A 42 5.97 9.06 -6.84
N ILE A 43 5.03 8.16 -6.57
CA ILE A 43 4.58 7.16 -7.55
C ILE A 43 3.85 7.83 -8.72
N GLU A 44 3.01 8.83 -8.46
CA GLU A 44 2.31 9.58 -9.50
C GLU A 44 3.29 10.36 -10.39
N LYS A 45 4.27 11.04 -9.78
CA LYS A 45 5.36 11.69 -10.50
C LYS A 45 6.13 10.70 -11.37
N SER A 46 6.53 9.54 -10.82
CA SER A 46 7.23 8.50 -11.58
C SER A 46 6.41 8.00 -12.77
N LYS A 47 5.08 7.84 -12.63
CA LYS A 47 4.20 7.46 -13.75
C LYS A 47 4.18 8.53 -14.85
N GLN A 48 4.21 9.81 -14.48
CA GLN A 48 4.30 10.90 -15.45
C GLN A 48 5.67 10.91 -16.16
N GLU A 49 6.76 10.75 -15.41
CA GLU A 49 8.12 10.67 -15.98
C GLU A 49 8.25 9.51 -16.99
N VAL A 50 7.63 8.36 -16.72
CA VAL A 50 7.55 7.24 -17.68
C VAL A 50 6.83 7.65 -18.97
N LYS A 51 5.68 8.34 -18.87
CA LYS A 51 4.93 8.83 -20.04
C LYS A 51 5.73 9.86 -20.85
N GLU A 52 6.52 10.68 -20.18
CA GLU A 52 7.40 11.68 -20.79
C GLU A 52 8.71 11.09 -21.31
N GLY A 53 8.94 9.77 -21.16
CA GLY A 53 10.16 9.10 -21.59
C GLY A 53 11.38 9.34 -20.69
N LYS A 54 11.20 9.97 -19.53
CA LYS A 54 12.25 10.24 -18.52
C LYS A 54 12.56 8.98 -17.71
N THR A 55 13.04 7.94 -18.39
CA THR A 55 13.37 6.65 -17.79
C THR A 55 14.83 6.31 -18.00
N THR A 56 15.42 5.58 -17.05
CA THR A 56 16.77 5.01 -17.20
C THR A 56 16.64 3.51 -17.39
N ARG A 57 17.08 2.99 -18.53
CA ARG A 57 17.09 1.56 -18.79
C ARG A 57 18.37 0.95 -18.23
N VAL A 58 18.21 0.01 -17.30
CA VAL A 58 19.32 -0.68 -16.64
C VAL A 58 19.28 -2.14 -17.05
N LYS A 59 20.42 -2.70 -17.45
CA LYS A 59 20.53 -4.14 -17.73
C LYS A 59 20.62 -4.91 -16.41
N LYS A 60 20.24 -6.19 -16.42
CA LYS A 60 20.21 -7.01 -15.21
C LYS A 60 21.59 -7.09 -14.55
N GLU A 61 22.63 -7.18 -15.37
CA GLU A 61 24.03 -7.30 -14.92
C GLU A 61 24.52 -6.01 -14.22
N ASP A 62 23.93 -4.86 -14.56
CA ASP A 62 24.30 -3.54 -14.02
C ASP A 62 23.47 -3.12 -12.80
N LEU A 63 22.46 -3.90 -12.41
CA LEU A 63 21.46 -3.51 -11.41
C LEU A 63 22.08 -3.21 -10.04
N GLN A 64 23.00 -4.07 -9.57
CA GLN A 64 23.64 -3.88 -8.25
C GLN A 64 24.44 -2.57 -8.21
N LYS A 65 25.26 -2.34 -9.23
CA LYS A 65 26.04 -1.11 -9.38
C LYS A 65 25.16 0.13 -9.47
N PHE A 66 24.05 0.05 -10.19
CA PHE A 66 23.09 1.15 -10.31
C PHE A 66 22.42 1.49 -8.97
N LEU A 67 22.13 0.48 -8.15
CA LEU A 67 21.51 0.66 -6.82
C LEU A 67 22.52 1.01 -5.72
N GLY A 68 23.82 1.01 -6.02
CA GLY A 68 24.88 1.28 -5.03
C GLY A 68 25.00 0.18 -3.97
N LEU A 69 24.66 -1.06 -4.34
CA LEU A 69 24.73 -2.25 -3.48
C LEU A 69 26.04 -3.02 -3.67
#